data_AF-W1XC54-F1
#
_entry.id   AF-W1XC54-F1
#
_cell.length_a   1.000
_cell.length_b   1.000
_cell.length_c   1.000
_cell.angle_alpha   90.00
_cell.angle_beta   90.00
_cell.angle_gamma   90.00
#
_symmetry.space_group_name_H-M   'P 1'
#
loop_
_entity.id
_entity.type
_entity.pdbx_description
1 polymer ?
#
loop_
_entity_poly.entity_id
_entity_poly.type
_entity_poly.pdbx_seq_one_letter_code
_entity_poly.pdbx_strand_id
1 'polypeptide(L)'
;RIDVRDPGQVICRNTVSSMQSGMFYGYVGQVEGLVSRMKAEMGDHVTVVATGGLAQLISSATDCIDHVEPMLTLEGLRLIYERNK
;
A
#
# COMPACT_ATOMS: atom_id res chain seq x y z
N ARG A 1 8.84 19.91 -5.13
CA ARG A 1 8.08 18.73 -4.68
C ARG A 1 8.76 17.50 -5.28
N ILE A 2 8.92 16.42 -4.53
CA ILE A 2 9.51 15.16 -5.03
C ILE A 2 8.37 14.15 -5.09
N ASP A 3 8.10 13.61 -6.27
CA ASP A 3 7.03 12.63 -6.45
C ASP A 3 7.51 11.23 -6.03
N VAL A 4 6.60 10.48 -5.44
CA VAL A 4 6.81 9.07 -5.07
C VAL A 4 6.71 8.23 -6.33
N ARG A 5 7.81 7.57 -6.68
CA ARG A 5 7.92 6.63 -7.79
C ARG A 5 8.98 5.60 -7.44
N ASP A 6 8.90 4.45 -8.06
CA ASP A 6 9.96 3.45 -7.98
C ASP A 6 11.24 4.00 -8.66
N PRO A 7 12.37 4.15 -7.95
CA PRO A 7 13.64 4.57 -8.55
C PRO A 7 14.39 3.42 -9.25
N GLY A 8 13.89 2.19 -9.20
CA GLY A 8 14.47 0.98 -9.82
C GLY A 8 15.69 0.40 -9.07
N GLN A 9 16.24 1.13 -8.11
CA GLN A 9 17.34 0.67 -7.25
C GLN A 9 17.28 1.36 -5.89
N VAL A 10 17.66 0.61 -4.84
CA VAL A 10 17.64 1.12 -3.46
C VAL A 10 18.80 2.08 -3.20
N ILE A 11 20.02 1.77 -3.64
CA ILE A 11 21.21 2.60 -3.40
C ILE A 11 21.41 3.53 -4.60
N CYS A 12 21.16 4.83 -4.42
CA CYS A 12 21.26 5.81 -5.49
C CYS A 12 22.47 6.75 -5.33
N ARG A 13 22.84 7.45 -6.41
CA ARG A 13 24.04 8.30 -6.51
C ARG A 13 23.76 9.80 -6.59
N ASN A 14 22.51 10.22 -6.45
CA ASN A 14 22.13 11.63 -6.37
C ASN A 14 20.99 11.84 -5.37
N THR A 15 20.94 13.03 -4.79
CA THR A 15 20.03 13.37 -3.69
C THR A 15 18.55 13.09 -4.03
N VAL A 16 18.11 13.43 -5.25
CA VAL A 16 16.71 13.24 -5.65
C VAL A 16 16.35 11.77 -5.68
N SER A 17 17.13 10.94 -6.37
CA SER A 17 16.91 9.49 -6.43
C SER A 17 17.04 8.82 -5.06
N SER A 18 17.98 9.25 -4.21
CA SER A 18 18.14 8.71 -2.85
C SER A 18 16.93 9.03 -1.96
N MET A 19 16.35 10.23 -2.07
CA MET A 19 15.10 10.57 -1.38
C MET A 19 13.92 9.76 -1.90
N GLN A 20 13.82 9.56 -3.23
CA GLN A 20 12.77 8.74 -3.84
C GLN A 20 12.86 7.29 -3.37
N SER A 21 14.07 6.73 -3.32
CA SER A 21 14.35 5.40 -2.77
C SER A 21 13.92 5.26 -1.31
N GLY A 22 14.35 6.19 -0.45
CA GLY A 22 13.98 6.17 0.96
C GLY A 22 12.47 6.24 1.17
N MET A 23 11.77 7.08 0.40
CA MET A 23 10.31 7.17 0.46
C MET A 23 9.62 5.90 -0.05
N PHE A 24 10.02 5.40 -1.22
CA PHE A 24 9.36 4.26 -1.87
C PHE A 24 9.60 2.95 -1.09
N TYR A 25 10.87 2.53 -0.94
CA TYR A 25 11.20 1.27 -0.27
C TYR A 25 10.97 1.35 1.25
N GLY A 26 11.10 2.53 1.84
CA GLY A 26 10.74 2.73 3.25
C GLY A 26 9.25 2.51 3.49
N TYR A 27 8.39 2.97 2.58
CA TYR A 27 6.94 2.75 2.67
C TYR A 27 6.58 1.29 2.42
N VAL A 28 7.19 0.64 1.41
CA VAL A 28 7.01 -0.80 1.17
C VAL A 28 7.37 -1.62 2.41
N GLY A 29 8.57 -1.39 2.99
CA GLY A 29 8.99 -2.10 4.20
C GLY A 29 8.11 -1.79 5.43
N GLN A 30 7.58 -0.58 5.53
CA GLN A 30 6.61 -0.22 6.57
C GLN A 30 5.32 -1.03 6.42
N VAL A 31 4.77 -1.11 5.21
CA VAL A 31 3.53 -1.86 4.93
C VAL A 31 3.73 -3.34 5.22
N GLU A 32 4.80 -3.95 4.67
CA GLU A 32 5.13 -5.36 4.91
C GLU A 32 5.30 -5.68 6.39
N GLY A 33 6.04 -4.83 7.11
CA GLY A 33 6.28 -5.00 8.52
C GLY A 33 5.02 -4.92 9.37
N LEU A 34 4.12 -3.98 9.08
CA LEU A 34 2.85 -3.84 9.81
C LEU A 34 1.90 -4.99 9.48
N VAL A 35 1.72 -5.31 8.19
CA VAL A 35 0.86 -6.41 7.74
C VAL A 35 1.30 -7.74 8.36
N SER A 36 2.61 -8.04 8.36
CA SER A 36 3.14 -9.27 8.95
C SER A 36 2.85 -9.37 10.45
N ARG A 37 3.02 -8.27 11.21
CA ARG A 37 2.71 -8.24 12.65
C ARG A 37 1.22 -8.43 12.92
N MET A 38 0.36 -7.74 12.16
CA MET A 38 -1.09 -7.88 12.28
C MET A 38 -1.55 -9.32 11.95
N LYS A 39 -1.01 -9.93 10.88
CA LYS A 39 -1.29 -11.33 10.53
C LYS A 39 -0.91 -12.28 11.66
N ALA A 40 0.25 -12.08 12.29
CA ALA A 40 0.69 -12.90 13.42
C ALA A 40 -0.24 -12.81 14.64
N GLU A 41 -0.85 -11.65 14.89
CA GLU A 41 -1.80 -11.45 16.00
C GLU A 41 -3.20 -12.04 15.69
N MET A 42 -3.65 -11.94 14.44
CA MET A 42 -4.99 -12.39 14.03
C MET A 42 -5.09 -13.89 13.73
N GLY A 43 -3.96 -14.56 13.43
CA GLY A 43 -3.91 -15.97 13.03
C GLY A 43 -3.97 -16.18 11.52
N ASP A 44 -4.18 -17.43 11.10
CA ASP A 44 -4.12 -17.81 9.69
C ASP A 44 -5.34 -17.33 8.89
N HIS A 45 -5.11 -16.97 7.61
CA HIS A 45 -6.11 -16.56 6.59
C HIS A 45 -6.64 -15.11 6.66
N VAL A 46 -5.74 -14.12 6.82
CA VAL A 46 -6.09 -12.70 6.65
C VAL A 46 -5.90 -12.24 5.20
N THR A 47 -6.98 -11.81 4.56
CA THR A 47 -6.94 -11.10 3.27
C THR A 47 -6.59 -9.62 3.47
N VAL A 48 -5.61 -9.14 2.71
CA VAL A 48 -5.13 -7.76 2.73
C VAL A 48 -5.63 -7.03 1.49
N VAL A 49 -6.48 -6.03 1.70
CA VAL A 49 -7.03 -5.19 0.64
C VAL A 49 -6.47 -3.77 0.78
N ALA A 50 -5.92 -3.22 -0.30
CA ALA A 50 -5.42 -1.86 -0.35
C ALA A 50 -6.32 -0.95 -1.22
N THR A 51 -6.40 0.33 -0.87
CA THR A 51 -7.12 1.35 -1.64
C THR A 51 -6.39 2.69 -1.57
N GLY A 52 -6.85 3.68 -2.34
CA GLY A 52 -6.25 5.01 -2.42
C GLY A 52 -5.24 5.16 -3.57
N GLY A 53 -4.88 6.41 -3.89
CA GLY A 53 -4.18 6.75 -5.13
C GLY A 53 -2.79 6.16 -5.32
N LEU A 54 -2.12 5.74 -4.24
CA LEU A 54 -0.79 5.11 -4.29
C LEU A 54 -0.82 3.59 -4.11
N ALA A 55 -2.00 2.98 -3.87
CA ALA A 55 -2.10 1.55 -3.59
C ALA A 55 -1.55 0.69 -4.73
N GLN A 56 -1.85 1.05 -5.98
CA GLN A 56 -1.35 0.34 -7.15
C GLN A 56 0.19 0.37 -7.23
N LEU A 57 0.80 1.50 -6.90
CA LEU A 57 2.25 1.70 -6.94
C LEU A 57 2.96 0.88 -5.85
N ILE A 58 2.37 0.78 -4.65
CA ILE A 58 2.95 -0.02 -3.57
C ILE A 58 2.71 -1.51 -3.81
N SER A 59 1.52 -1.89 -4.27
CA SER A 59 1.19 -3.29 -4.57
C SER A 59 2.05 -3.90 -5.66
N SER A 60 2.61 -3.11 -6.59
CA SER A 60 3.56 -3.65 -7.58
C SER A 60 4.93 -4.00 -7.00
N ALA A 61 5.22 -3.62 -5.75
CA ALA A 61 6.51 -3.80 -5.10
C ALA A 61 6.47 -4.71 -3.86
N THR A 62 5.34 -5.32 -3.56
CA THR A 62 5.20 -6.26 -2.44
C THR A 62 4.11 -7.29 -2.70
N ASP A 63 4.32 -8.49 -2.16
CA ASP A 63 3.36 -9.59 -2.22
C ASP A 63 2.44 -9.63 -0.98
N CYS A 64 2.57 -8.67 -0.05
CA CYS A 64 1.76 -8.68 1.18
C CYS A 64 0.32 -8.18 0.97
N ILE A 65 -0.01 -7.63 -0.19
CA ILE A 65 -1.33 -7.12 -0.59
C ILE A 65 -1.97 -8.11 -1.54
N ASP A 66 -3.15 -8.62 -1.19
CA ASP A 66 -3.87 -9.61 -2.01
C ASP A 66 -4.73 -8.94 -3.09
N HIS A 67 -5.34 -7.79 -2.77
CA HIS A 67 -6.21 -7.06 -3.69
C HIS A 67 -6.01 -5.54 -3.60
N VAL A 68 -6.11 -4.86 -4.74
CA VAL A 68 -6.21 -3.40 -4.82
C VAL A 68 -7.62 -3.04 -5.28
N GLU A 69 -8.38 -2.33 -4.43
CA GLU A 69 -9.76 -1.91 -4.72
C GLU A 69 -9.88 -0.37 -4.68
N PRO A 70 -9.74 0.32 -5.83
CA PRO A 70 -9.79 1.78 -5.90
C PRO A 70 -11.11 2.41 -5.44
N MET A 71 -12.22 1.68 -5.56
CA MET A 71 -13.57 2.17 -5.26
C MET A 71 -14.06 1.79 -3.87
N LEU A 72 -13.22 1.14 -3.05
CA LEU A 72 -13.60 0.55 -1.75
C LEU A 72 -14.45 1.50 -0.88
N THR A 73 -14.05 2.77 -0.78
CA THR A 73 -14.80 3.76 0.00
C THR A 73 -16.16 4.08 -0.60
N LEU A 74 -16.24 4.24 -1.93
CA LEU A 74 -17.49 4.57 -2.62
C LEU A 74 -18.48 3.40 -2.60
N GLU A 75 -17.98 2.17 -2.73
CA GLU A 75 -18.78 0.96 -2.54
C GLU A 75 -19.34 0.88 -1.12
N GLY A 76 -18.50 1.13 -0.11
CA GLY A 76 -18.94 1.19 1.29
C GLY A 76 -20.04 2.23 1.52
N LEU A 77 -19.89 3.44 0.96
CA LEU A 77 -20.92 4.49 1.05
C LEU A 77 -22.23 4.08 0.37
N ARG A 78 -22.17 3.44 -0.81
CA ARG A 78 -23.35 2.90 -1.49
C ARG A 78 -24.07 1.87 -0.63
N LEU A 79 -23.35 0.92 -0.06
CA LEU A 79 -23.91 -0.13 0.81
C LEU A 79 -24.57 0.45 2.07
N ILE A 80 -23.96 1.46 2.69
CA ILE A 80 -24.54 2.15 3.85
C ILE A 80 -25.83 2.85 3.46
N TYR A 81 -25.87 3.54 2.32
CA TYR A 81 -27.09 4.20 1.84
C TYR A 81 -28.23 3.20 1.58
N GLU A 82 -27.93 2.08 0.90
CA GLU A 82 -28.92 1.04 0.61
C GLU A 82 -29.48 0.38 1.86
N ARG A 83 -28.67 0.23 2.92
CA ARG A 83 -29.10 -0.34 4.20
C ARG A 83 -30.02 0.57 5.01
N ASN A 84 -29.99 1.88 4.78
CA ASN A 84 -30.76 2.88 5.55
C ASN A 84 -31.93 3.48 4.76
N LYS A 85 -32.26 2.91 3.60
CA LYS A 85 -33.54 3.16 2.92
C LYS A 85 -34.66 2.35 3.55
#